data_AF-A0A0D3IUB6-F1
#
_entry.id   AF-A0A0D3IUB6-F1
#
_cell.length_a   1.000
_cell.length_b   1.000
_cell.length_c   1.000
_cell.angle_alpha   90.00
_cell.angle_beta   90.00
_cell.angle_gamma   90.00
#
_symmetry.space_group_name_H-M   'P 1'
#
loop_
_entity.id
_entity.type
_entity.pdbx_description
1 polymer ?
#
loop_
_entity_poly.entity_id
_entity_poly.type
_entity_poly.pdbx_seq_one_letter_code
_entity_poly.pdbx_strand_id
1 'polypeptide(L)'
;MYNCAQRAHQNTLEGLPVVNLMMLSSATVYPRAAALFGFTWVVGRFLYIRGYTEGGPEGRRIGGIVSHLGDFPLLITTFCAAWHLLRA
;
A
#
# COMPACT_ATOMS: atom_id res chain seq x y z
N MET A 1 -5.77 3.81 23.76
CA MET A 1 -5.20 4.34 22.50
C MET A 1 -3.78 3.86 22.20
N TYR A 2 -2.81 3.93 23.13
CA TYR A 2 -1.39 3.63 22.87
C TYR A 2 -1.10 2.30 22.15
N ASN A 3 -1.69 1.18 22.61
CA ASN A 3 -1.49 -0.14 21.99
C ASN A 3 -1.99 -0.21 20.53
N CYS A 4 -3.11 0.44 20.21
CA CYS A 4 -3.65 0.44 18.85
C CYS A 4 -2.81 1.31 17.89
N ALA A 5 -2.35 2.47 18.36
CA ALA A 5 -1.47 3.35 17.58
C ALA A 5 -0.12 2.65 17.26
N GLN A 6 0.51 2.04 18.27
CA GLN A 6 1.78 1.33 18.08
C GLN A 6 1.63 0.13 17.14
N ARG A 7 0.55 -0.64 17.27
CA ARG A 7 0.26 -1.77 16.36
C ARG A 7 0.00 -1.29 14.93
N ALA A 8 -0.74 -0.18 14.75
CA ALA A 8 -0.97 0.38 13.43
C ALA A 8 0.32 0.88 12.78
N HIS A 9 1.21 1.49 13.57
CA HIS A 9 2.53 1.92 13.13
C HIS A 9 3.41 0.72 12.71
N GLN A 10 3.53 -0.31 13.56
CA GLN A 10 4.28 -1.53 13.24
C GLN A 10 3.74 -2.23 12.00
N ASN A 11 2.42 -2.38 11.87
CA ASN A 11 1.82 -2.97 10.66
C ASN A 11 2.09 -2.16 9.39
N THR A 12 2.21 -0.83 9.50
CA THR A 12 2.59 0.01 8.37
C THR A 12 4.06 -0.19 8.01
N LEU A 13 4.95 -0.28 9.01
CA LEU A 13 6.37 -0.56 8.79
C LEU A 13 6.64 -1.94 8.19
N GLU A 14 5.84 -2.95 8.52
CA GLU A 14 5.95 -4.29 7.91
C GLU A 14 5.61 -4.27 6.41
N GLY A 15 4.62 -3.46 6.00
CA GLY A 15 4.17 -3.37 4.61
C GLY A 15 4.96 -2.37 3.74
N LEU A 16 5.48 -1.30 4.35
CA LEU A 16 6.12 -0.18 3.64
C LEU A 16 7.27 -0.61 2.70
N PRO A 17 8.22 -1.48 3.09
CA PRO A 17 9.31 -1.88 2.21
C PRO A 17 8.81 -2.59 0.95
N VAL A 18 7.83 -3.49 1.12
CA VAL A 18 7.28 -4.29 0.02
C VAL A 18 6.57 -3.39 -1.00
N VAL A 19 5.73 -2.46 -0.53
CA VAL A 19 5.00 -1.54 -1.40
C VAL A 19 5.95 -0.58 -2.12
N ASN A 20 6.98 -0.08 -1.44
CA ASN A 20 8.00 0.76 -2.06
C ASN A 20 8.75 0.01 -3.17
N LEU A 21 9.12 -1.26 -2.95
CA LEU A 21 9.79 -2.08 -3.97
C LEU A 21 8.88 -2.31 -5.19
N MET A 22 7.60 -2.62 -4.97
CA MET A 22 6.63 -2.78 -6.06
C MET A 22 6.44 -1.46 -6.84
N MET A 23 6.32 -0.33 -6.14
CA MET A 23 6.15 0.98 -6.75
C MET A 23 7.37 1.38 -7.59
N LEU A 24 8.58 1.25 -7.04
CA LEU A 24 9.81 1.56 -7.77
C LEU A 24 10.00 0.66 -8.99
N SER A 25 9.70 -0.64 -8.85
CA SER A 25 9.82 -1.60 -9.95
C SER A 25 8.79 -1.32 -11.05
N SER A 26 7.51 -1.15 -10.69
CA SER A 26 6.43 -0.84 -11.62
C SER A 26 6.63 0.51 -12.34
N ALA A 27 7.18 1.52 -11.64
CA ALA A 27 7.39 2.85 -12.19
C ALA A 27 8.40 2.91 -13.36
N THR A 28 9.27 1.91 -13.50
CA THR A 28 10.22 1.82 -14.63
C THR A 28 9.53 1.75 -16.00
N VAL A 29 8.35 1.11 -16.04
CA VAL A 29 7.55 0.95 -17.27
C VAL A 29 6.24 1.73 -17.18
N TYR A 30 5.60 1.78 -16.02
CA TYR A 30 4.27 2.37 -15.80
C TYR A 30 4.26 3.46 -14.70
N PRO A 31 4.98 4.58 -14.86
CA PRO A 31 5.18 5.58 -13.80
C PRO A 31 3.87 6.21 -13.29
N ARG A 32 2.90 6.47 -14.18
CA ARG A 32 1.60 7.05 -13.80
C ARG A 32 0.74 6.08 -12.99
N ALA A 33 0.73 4.80 -13.38
CA ALA A 33 -0.01 3.77 -12.66
C ALA A 33 0.59 3.52 -11.28
N ALA A 34 1.93 3.42 -11.20
CA ALA A 34 2.65 3.27 -9.94
C ALA A 34 2.36 4.43 -8.97
N ALA A 35 2.36 5.67 -9.45
CA ALA A 35 2.03 6.84 -8.63
C ALA A 35 0.57 6.81 -8.13
N LEU A 36 -0.38 6.45 -8.98
CA LEU A 36 -1.80 6.39 -8.61
C LEU A 36 -2.06 5.32 -7.53
N PHE A 37 -1.54 4.10 -7.73
CA PHE A 37 -1.72 3.02 -6.76
C PHE A 37 -0.94 3.24 -5.46
N GLY A 38 0.26 3.81 -5.55
CA GLY A 38 1.03 4.23 -4.37
C GLY A 38 0.28 5.28 -3.54
N PHE A 39 -0.32 6.28 -4.21
CA PHE A 39 -1.17 7.27 -3.54
C PHE A 39 -2.38 6.63 -2.85
N THR A 40 -3.08 5.72 -3.54
CA THR A 40 -4.21 4.97 -2.97
C THR A 40 -3.81 4.21 -1.71
N TRP A 41 -2.63 3.59 -1.71
CA TRP A 41 -2.10 2.90 -0.53
C TRP A 41 -1.83 3.87 0.64
N VAL A 42 -1.23 5.04 0.38
CA VAL A 42 -0.98 6.07 1.41
C VAL A 42 -2.27 6.57 2.02
N VAL A 43 -3.30 6.85 1.21
CA VAL A 43 -4.64 7.25 1.70
C VAL A 43 -5.25 6.14 2.55
N GLY A 44 -5.15 4.89 2.11
CA GLY A 44 -5.58 3.73 2.88
C GLY A 44 -4.91 3.63 4.25
N ARG A 45 -3.59 3.88 4.32
CA ARG A 45 -2.83 3.88 5.58
C ARG A 45 -3.23 5.02 6.50
N PHE A 46 -3.48 6.21 5.96
CA PHE A 46 -4.00 7.32 6.77
C PHE A 46 -5.34 6.95 7.42
N LEU A 47 -6.28 6.40 6.64
CA LEU A 47 -7.57 5.94 7.15
C LEU A 47 -7.43 4.76 8.13
N TYR A 48 -6.49 3.85 7.88
CA TYR A 48 -6.24 2.68 8.72
C TYR A 48 -5.75 3.12 10.11
N ILE A 49 -4.73 3.98 10.15
CA ILE A 49 -4.14 4.45 11.40
C ILE A 49 -5.20 5.23 12.19
N ARG A 50 -5.87 6.21 11.56
CA ARG A 50 -6.89 7.02 12.22
C ARG A 50 -8.04 6.17 12.77
N GLY A 51 -8.61 5.31 11.93
CA GLY A 51 -9.70 4.42 12.32
C GLY A 51 -9.32 3.44 13.42
N TYR A 52 -8.10 2.89 13.38
CA TYR A 52 -7.60 1.99 14.43
C TYR A 52 -7.37 2.75 15.75
N THR A 53 -6.90 3.99 15.71
CA THR A 53 -6.69 4.79 16.92
C THR A 53 -7.98 5.23 17.60
N GLU A 54 -8.98 5.66 16.82
CA GLU A 54 -10.26 6.18 17.32
C GLU A 54 -11.26 5.07 17.64
N GLY A 55 -11.40 4.08 16.75
CA GLY A 55 -12.42 3.02 16.82
C GLY A 55 -11.90 1.65 17.26
N GLY A 56 -10.63 1.54 17.68
CA GLY A 56 -10.05 0.27 18.08
C GLY A 56 -9.92 -0.75 16.93
N PRO A 57 -9.82 -2.06 17.22
CA PRO A 57 -9.52 -3.10 16.23
C PRO A 57 -10.47 -3.19 15.03
N GLU A 58 -11.73 -2.81 15.18
CA GLU A 58 -12.70 -2.84 14.07
C GLU A 58 -12.55 -1.63 13.14
N GLY A 59 -12.17 -0.47 13.67
CA GLY A 59 -12.02 0.78 12.91
C GLY A 59 -10.95 0.73 11.82
N ARG A 60 -10.08 -0.28 11.84
CA ARG A 60 -9.01 -0.46 10.84
C ARG A 60 -9.49 -1.04 9.50
N ARG A 61 -10.70 -1.60 9.42
CA ARG A 61 -11.17 -2.37 8.24
C ARG A 61 -11.21 -1.52 6.96
N ILE A 62 -11.78 -0.32 7.03
CA ILE A 62 -11.93 0.55 5.85
C ILE A 62 -10.56 0.92 5.27
N GLY A 63 -9.65 1.42 6.11
CA GLY A 63 -8.30 1.76 5.66
C GLY A 63 -7.51 0.57 5.16
N GLY A 64 -7.74 -0.63 5.71
CA GLY A 64 -7.11 -1.86 5.24
C GLY A 64 -7.57 -2.24 3.83
N ILE A 65 -8.88 -2.18 3.58
CA ILE A 65 -9.45 -2.44 2.25
C ILE A 65 -8.92 -1.43 1.22
N VAL A 66 -8.91 -0.13 1.56
CA VAL A 66 -8.38 0.91 0.66
C VAL A 66 -6.89 0.72 0.39
N SER A 67 -6.10 0.33 1.40
CA SER A 67 -4.69 0.01 1.21
C SER A 67 -4.50 -1.15 0.25
N HIS A 68 -5.37 -2.18 0.35
CA HIS A 68 -5.32 -3.33 -0.55
C HIS A 68 -5.72 -3.04 -1.99
N LEU A 69 -6.56 -2.01 -2.21
CA LEU A 69 -6.83 -1.49 -3.55
C LEU A 69 -5.61 -0.79 -4.18
N GLY A 70 -4.59 -0.46 -3.39
CA GLY A 70 -3.31 0.05 -3.88
C GLY A 70 -2.26 -1.04 -4.09
N ASP A 71 -2.06 -1.93 -3.12
CA ASP A 71 -0.97 -2.92 -3.16
C ASP A 71 -1.19 -4.05 -4.18
N PHE A 72 -2.40 -4.58 -4.34
CA PHE A 72 -2.67 -5.64 -5.31
C PHE A 72 -2.47 -5.19 -6.77
N PRO A 73 -2.96 -4.02 -7.20
CA PRO A 73 -2.62 -3.52 -8.53
C PRO A 73 -1.14 -3.20 -8.71
N LEU A 74 -0.44 -2.74 -7.67
CA LEU A 74 1.02 -2.57 -7.71
C LEU A 74 1.74 -3.90 -7.95
N LEU A 75 1.30 -4.97 -7.31
CA LEU A 75 1.84 -6.31 -7.53
C LEU A 75 1.63 -6.76 -8.98
N ILE A 76 0.41 -6.61 -9.52
CA ILE A 76 0.09 -6.97 -10.91
C ILE A 76 0.96 -6.18 -11.88
N THR A 77 1.04 -4.86 -11.72
CA THR A 77 1.81 -3.99 -12.62
C THR A 77 3.31 -4.25 -12.52
N THR A 78 3.82 -4.72 -11.38
CA THR A 78 5.22 -5.16 -11.24
C THR A 78 5.53 -6.36 -12.14
N PHE A 79 4.68 -7.38 -12.16
CA PHE A 79 4.85 -8.52 -13.06
C PHE A 79 4.69 -8.13 -14.54
N CYS A 80 3.73 -7.27 -14.85
CA CYS A 80 3.57 -6.74 -16.22
C CYS A 80 4.79 -5.92 -16.66
N ALA A 81 5.41 -5.15 -15.76
CA ALA A 81 6.61 -4.38 -16.05
C ALA A 81 7.79 -5.31 -16.34
N ALA A 82 7.99 -6.35 -15.52
CA ALA A 82 9.02 -7.36 -15.75
C ALA A 82 8.85 -8.05 -17.12
N TRP A 83 7.62 -8.43 -17.47
CA TRP A 83 7.32 -9.04 -18.77
C TRP A 83 7.59 -8.09 -19.95
N HIS A 84 7.28 -6.80 -19.79
CA HIS A 84 7.56 -5.79 -20.80
C HIS A 84 9.07 -5.63 -21.02
N LEU A 85 9.85 -5.60 -19.93
CA LEU A 85 11.31 -5.50 -20.00
C LEU A 85 11.98 -6.75 -20.58
N LEU A 86 11.44 -7.94 -20.35
CA LEU A 86 11.96 -9.18 -20.93
C LEU A 86 11.69 -9.31 -22.44
N ARG A 87 10.76 -8.53 -22.97
CA ARG A 87 10.39 -8.53 -24.40
C ARG A 87 10.94 -7.33 -25.18
N ALA A 88 11.54 -6.37 -24.48
CA ALA A 88 12.22 -5.22 -25.07
C ALA A 88 13.61 -5.62 -25.57
#